data_AF-A0A524IIA9-F1
#
_entry.id   AF-A0A524IIA9-F1
#
_cell.length_a   1.000
_cell.length_b   1.000
_cell.length_c   1.000
_cell.angle_alpha   90.00
_cell.angle_beta   90.00
_cell.angle_gamma   90.00
#
_symmetry.space_group_name_H-M   'P 1'
#
loop_
_entity.id
_entity.type
_entity.pdbx_description
1 polymer ?
#
loop_
_entity_poly.entity_id
_entity_poly.type
_entity_poly.pdbx_seq_one_letter_code
_entity_poly.pdbx_strand_id
1 'polypeptide(L)'
;MKNSVFFLILLLAVFSGLPAQENQTPPEPYEEEEFPDWALSLRRGEIILIGSYPITFLATSLVYGLVRFGINSFEPTYAPQPFAGAGAVPLSQDEIAGIAVGAASVSLIIAVIDYFIFRKETEKKRLPESSP
;
A
#
# COMPACT_ATOMS: atom_id res chain seq x y z
N MET A 1 -9.98 17.20 13.21
CA MET A 1 -8.74 16.84 12.47
C MET A 1 -7.47 17.14 13.27
N LYS A 2 -7.26 18.35 13.79
CA LYS A 2 -6.03 18.72 14.53
C LYS A 2 -5.72 17.83 15.75
N ASN A 3 -6.76 17.41 16.48
CA ASN A 3 -6.60 16.60 17.68
C ASN A 3 -6.32 15.12 17.37
N SER A 4 -6.82 14.59 16.23
CA SER A 4 -6.57 13.20 15.80
C SER A 4 -5.17 13.02 15.21
N VAL A 5 -4.68 14.02 14.47
CA VAL A 5 -3.29 14.01 13.95
C VAL A 5 -2.28 14.08 15.11
N PHE A 6 -2.57 14.88 16.14
CA PHE A 6 -1.76 14.92 17.36
C PHE A 6 -1.70 13.56 18.06
N PHE A 7 -2.83 12.86 18.20
CA PHE A 7 -2.86 11.52 18.78
C PHE A 7 -2.10 10.48 17.95
N LEU A 8 -2.18 10.54 16.62
CA LEU A 8 -1.44 9.63 15.73
C LEU A 8 0.08 9.85 15.82
N ILE A 9 0.51 11.12 15.87
CA ILE A 9 1.92 11.50 16.06
C ILE A 9 2.40 11.06 17.44
N LEU A 10 1.58 11.21 18.48
CA LEU A 10 1.90 10.75 19.83
C LEU A 10 2.07 9.22 19.86
N LEU A 11 1.21 8.49 19.14
CA LEU A 11 1.24 7.03 19.08
C LEU A 11 2.47 6.50 18.33
N LEU A 12 2.87 7.18 17.24
CA LEU A 12 4.11 6.91 16.50
C LEU A 12 5.38 7.27 17.32
N ALA A 13 5.32 8.35 18.11
CA ALA A 13 6.42 8.78 18.99
C ALA A 13 6.64 7.79 20.15
N VAL A 14 5.57 7.20 20.69
CA VAL A 14 5.67 6.16 21.74
C VAL A 14 6.35 4.89 21.20
N PHE A 15 6.08 4.50 19.95
CA PHE A 15 6.71 3.33 19.33
C PHE A 15 8.21 3.52 19.01
N SER A 16 8.66 4.77 18.81
CA SER A 16 10.06 5.09 18.48
C SER A 16 10.95 5.32 19.69
N GLY A 17 10.37 5.46 20.90
CA GLY A 17 11.09 5.69 22.15
C GLY A 17 11.47 4.43 22.94
N LEU A 18 11.25 3.22 22.39
CA LEU A 18 11.76 2.01 23.02
C LEU A 18 13.29 2.04 23.00
N PRO A 19 13.98 2.00 24.16
CA PRO A 19 15.43 1.99 24.19
C PRO A 19 15.96 0.83 23.35
N ALA A 20 16.76 1.15 22.33
CA ALA A 20 17.52 0.14 21.61
C ALA A 20 18.43 -0.55 22.63
N GLN A 21 18.20 -1.83 22.89
CA GLN A 21 19.03 -2.60 23.81
C GLN A 21 20.43 -2.71 23.18
N GLU A 22 21.38 -1.99 23.75
CA GLU A 22 22.80 -2.03 23.36
C GLU A 22 23.39 -3.37 23.81
N ASN A 23 23.07 -4.43 23.07
CA ASN A 23 23.75 -5.71 23.22
C ASN A 23 25.11 -5.58 22.54
N GLN A 24 26.19 -5.72 23.32
CA GLN A 24 27.58 -5.64 22.86
C GLN A 24 28.03 -6.86 22.04
N THR A 25 27.14 -7.83 21.85
CA THR A 25 27.35 -8.99 20.98
C THR A 25 27.06 -8.61 19.53
N PRO A 26 27.92 -9.01 18.57
CA PRO A 26 27.56 -8.87 17.16
C PRO A 26 26.21 -9.56 16.92
N PRO A 27 25.32 -8.98 16.10
CA PRO A 27 24.02 -9.56 15.83
C PRO A 27 24.19 -10.99 15.32
N GLU A 28 23.53 -11.95 15.97
CA GLU A 28 23.53 -13.33 15.55
C GLU A 28 22.80 -13.45 14.20
N PRO A 29 23.24 -14.35 13.29
CA PRO A 29 22.52 -14.62 12.07
C PRO A 29 21.11 -15.16 12.38
N TYR A 30 20.11 -14.67 11.65
CA TYR A 30 18.73 -15.10 11.82
C TYR A 30 18.58 -16.61 11.52
N GLU A 31 17.86 -17.32 12.39
CA GLU A 31 17.50 -18.72 12.16
C GLU A 31 16.22 -18.82 11.32
N GLU A 32 16.08 -19.90 10.54
CA GLU A 32 14.89 -20.09 9.67
C GLU A 32 13.58 -20.17 10.45
N GLU A 33 13.63 -20.58 11.71
CA GLU A 33 12.49 -20.83 12.60
C GLU A 33 12.25 -19.69 13.61
N GLU A 34 13.03 -18.61 13.53
CA GLU A 34 12.98 -17.49 14.48
C GLU A 34 11.67 -16.70 14.37
N PHE A 35 11.05 -16.67 13.18
CA PHE A 35 9.80 -15.95 12.93
C PHE A 35 8.67 -16.88 12.52
N PRO A 36 7.47 -16.73 13.10
CA PRO A 36 6.32 -17.53 12.68
C PRO A 36 5.86 -17.14 11.26
N ASP A 37 5.36 -18.13 10.51
CA ASP A 37 4.91 -17.98 9.11
C ASP A 37 3.93 -16.80 8.90
N TRP A 38 3.05 -16.55 9.87
CA TRP A 38 2.07 -15.48 9.79
C TRP A 38 2.73 -14.09 9.83
N ALA A 39 3.83 -13.94 10.59
CA ALA A 39 4.56 -12.68 10.69
C ALA A 39 5.34 -12.40 9.39
N LEU A 40 5.93 -13.43 8.80
CA LEU A 40 6.57 -13.34 7.48
C LEU A 40 5.55 -12.98 6.38
N SER A 41 4.37 -13.60 6.43
CA SER A 41 3.27 -13.30 5.50
C SER A 41 2.74 -11.88 5.66
N LEU A 42 2.59 -11.39 6.89
CA LEU A 42 2.18 -10.01 7.18
C LEU A 42 3.21 -9.02 6.66
N ARG A 43 4.50 -9.27 6.91
CA ARG A 43 5.61 -8.43 6.42
C ARG A 43 5.59 -8.33 4.90
N ARG A 44 5.39 -9.45 4.20
CA ARG A 44 5.26 -9.46 2.73
C ARG A 44 4.05 -8.65 2.27
N GLY A 45 2.90 -8.83 2.92
CA GLY A 45 1.68 -8.07 2.63
C GLY A 45 1.87 -6.55 2.80
N GLU A 46 2.54 -6.12 3.87
CA GLU A 46 2.85 -4.72 4.12
C GLU A 46 3.76 -4.12 3.04
N ILE A 47 4.84 -4.83 2.68
CA ILE A 47 5.77 -4.42 1.62
C ILE A 47 5.02 -4.22 0.30
N ILE A 48 4.12 -5.13 -0.06
CA ILE A 48 3.36 -5.04 -1.30
C ILE A 48 2.32 -3.94 -1.24
N LEU A 49 1.60 -3.80 -0.13
CA LEU A 49 0.59 -2.76 0.04
C LEU A 49 1.22 -1.36 -0.07
N ILE A 50 2.25 -1.09 0.73
CA ILE A 50 2.92 0.22 0.76
C ILE A 50 3.72 0.44 -0.53
N GLY A 51 4.41 -0.59 -1.01
CA GLY A 51 5.23 -0.52 -2.21
C GLY A 51 4.42 -0.31 -3.49
N SER A 52 3.21 -0.85 -3.57
CA SER A 52 2.33 -0.65 -4.73
C SER A 52 1.58 0.68 -4.71
N TYR A 53 1.41 1.31 -3.53
CA TYR A 53 0.58 2.50 -3.35
C TYR A 53 0.92 3.67 -4.30
N PRO A 54 2.19 4.05 -4.55
CA PRO A 54 2.50 5.13 -5.48
C PRO A 54 2.02 4.84 -6.91
N ILE A 55 2.09 3.58 -7.33
CA ILE A 55 1.67 3.14 -8.67
C ILE A 55 0.15 3.12 -8.77
N THR A 56 -0.53 2.56 -7.76
CA THR A 56 -2.00 2.52 -7.73
C THR A 56 -2.59 3.93 -7.58
N PHE A 57 -1.91 4.83 -6.87
CA PHE A 57 -2.30 6.23 -6.77
C PHE A 57 -2.24 6.94 -8.11
N LEU A 58 -1.15 6.78 -8.85
CA LEU A 58 -1.03 7.33 -10.21
C LEU A 58 -2.09 6.75 -11.15
N ALA A 59 -2.28 5.43 -11.14
CA ALA A 59 -3.28 4.77 -11.96
C ALA A 59 -4.70 5.25 -11.62
N THR A 60 -5.04 5.34 -10.33
CA THR A 60 -6.35 5.81 -9.85
C THR A 60 -6.57 7.27 -10.21
N SER A 61 -5.54 8.12 -10.09
CA SER A 61 -5.58 9.53 -10.49
C SER A 61 -5.88 9.68 -11.99
N LEU A 62 -5.22 8.88 -12.83
CA LEU A 62 -5.43 8.88 -14.28
C LEU A 62 -6.83 8.41 -14.64
N VAL A 63 -7.28 7.28 -14.07
CA VAL A 63 -8.63 6.75 -14.31
C VAL A 63 -9.68 7.76 -13.86
N TYR A 64 -9.50 8.35 -12.68
CA TYR A 64 -10.40 9.40 -12.18
C TYR A 64 -10.45 10.60 -13.12
N GLY A 65 -9.29 11.08 -13.57
CA GLY A 65 -9.20 12.18 -14.54
C GLY A 65 -9.90 11.87 -15.86
N LEU A 66 -9.72 10.65 -16.39
CA LEU A 66 -10.39 10.21 -17.62
C LEU A 66 -11.92 10.14 -17.46
N VAL A 67 -12.39 9.61 -16.33
CA VAL A 67 -13.83 9.56 -16.02
C VAL A 67 -14.39 10.97 -15.88
N ARG A 68 -13.71 11.85 -15.13
CA ARG A 68 -14.07 13.26 -14.95
C ARG A 68 -14.13 13.99 -16.29
N PHE A 69 -13.18 13.74 -17.19
CA PHE A 69 -13.17 14.31 -18.53
C PHE A 69 -14.37 13.84 -19.37
N GLY A 70 -14.68 12.54 -19.34
CA GLY A 70 -15.80 11.96 -20.09
C GLY A 70 -17.17 12.46 -19.62
N ILE A 71 -17.39 12.58 -18.30
CA ILE A 71 -18.66 13.08 -17.74
C ILE A 71 -18.85 14.58 -17.97
N ASN A 72 -17.76 15.34 -18.13
CA ASN A 72 -17.79 16.77 -18.47
C ASN A 72 -17.70 17.00 -19.99
N SER A 73 -18.31 16.11 -20.78
CA SER A 73 -18.45 16.25 -22.24
C SER A 73 -17.13 16.47 -22.99
N PHE A 74 -16.01 15.94 -22.47
CA PHE A 74 -14.68 16.11 -23.06
C PHE A 74 -14.20 17.58 -23.15
N GLU A 75 -14.68 18.43 -22.24
CA GLU A 75 -14.23 19.81 -22.13
C GLU A 75 -12.73 19.89 -21.80
N PRO A 76 -11.89 20.61 -22.58
CA PRO A 76 -10.44 20.63 -22.42
C PRO A 76 -9.94 21.08 -21.03
N THR A 77 -10.77 21.81 -20.28
CA THR A 77 -10.50 22.24 -18.91
C THR A 77 -10.53 21.10 -17.89
N TYR A 78 -11.17 19.97 -18.23
CA TYR A 78 -11.21 18.74 -17.43
C TYR A 78 -10.28 17.65 -17.95
N ALA A 79 -9.38 17.96 -18.90
CA ALA A 79 -8.41 16.99 -19.39
C ALA A 79 -7.59 16.39 -18.23
N PRO A 80 -7.30 15.07 -18.25
CA PRO A 80 -6.56 14.42 -17.18
C PRO A 80 -5.11 14.91 -17.13
N GLN A 81 -4.57 15.08 -15.92
CA GLN A 81 -3.13 15.29 -15.74
C GLN A 81 -2.34 14.10 -16.31
N PRO A 82 -1.20 14.31 -17.01
CA PRO A 82 -0.46 15.56 -17.21
C PRO A 82 -0.88 16.38 -18.45
N PHE A 83 -1.94 15.97 -19.16
CA PHE A 83 -2.37 16.58 -20.43
C PHE A 83 -3.21 17.86 -20.25
N ALA A 84 -3.50 18.23 -19.01
CA ALA A 84 -4.22 19.43 -18.63
C ALA A 84 -3.46 20.72 -18.98
N GLY A 85 -4.16 21.70 -19.57
CA GLY A 85 -3.61 23.02 -19.90
C GLY A 85 -3.64 24.02 -18.74
N ALA A 86 -3.14 25.25 -18.98
CA ALA A 86 -3.01 26.31 -17.96
C ALA A 86 -4.32 26.80 -17.33
N GLY A 87 -5.48 26.43 -17.88
CA GLY A 87 -6.82 26.76 -17.37
C GLY A 87 -7.58 25.56 -16.80
N ALA A 88 -6.88 24.48 -16.43
CA ALA A 88 -7.52 23.27 -15.96
C ALA A 88 -8.25 23.48 -14.62
N VAL A 89 -9.42 22.86 -14.49
CA VAL A 89 -10.19 22.87 -13.24
C VAL A 89 -9.44 21.99 -12.22
N PRO A 90 -8.92 22.56 -11.11
CA PRO A 90 -8.18 21.77 -10.14
C PRO A 90 -9.07 20.70 -9.49
N LEU A 91 -8.42 19.64 -9.00
CA LEU A 91 -9.09 18.67 -8.14
C LEU A 91 -9.36 19.33 -6.79
N SER A 92 -10.59 19.17 -6.30
CA SER A 92 -10.98 19.53 -4.95
C SER A 92 -10.34 18.57 -3.93
N GLN A 93 -10.29 18.99 -2.67
CA GLN A 93 -9.75 18.19 -1.57
C GLN A 93 -10.48 16.84 -1.43
N ASP A 94 -11.80 16.83 -1.64
CA ASP A 94 -12.62 15.62 -1.53
C ASP A 94 -12.32 14.64 -2.67
N GLU A 95 -12.09 15.14 -3.89
CA GLU A 95 -11.68 14.33 -5.03
C GLU A 95 -10.30 13.70 -4.79
N ILE A 96 -9.34 14.48 -4.27
CA ILE A 96 -8.00 13.98 -3.93
C ILE A 96 -8.08 12.91 -2.83
N ALA A 97 -8.87 13.14 -1.79
CA ALA A 97 -9.08 12.16 -0.73
C ALA A 97 -9.72 10.87 -1.28
N GLY A 98 -10.70 10.99 -2.17
CA GLY A 98 -11.33 9.86 -2.84
C GLY A 98 -10.33 9.04 -3.68
N ILE A 99 -9.47 9.72 -4.44
CA ILE A 99 -8.40 9.07 -5.22
C ILE A 99 -7.42 8.33 -4.30
N ALA A 100 -7.01 8.96 -3.18
CA ALA A 100 -6.10 8.35 -2.22
C ALA A 100 -6.71 7.08 -1.57
N VAL A 101 -7.98 7.15 -1.16
CA VAL A 101 -8.69 6.00 -0.60
C VAL A 101 -8.89 4.90 -1.64
N GLY A 102 -9.23 5.26 -2.89
CA GLY A 102 -9.34 4.33 -4.00
C GLY A 102 -8.03 3.59 -4.27
N ALA A 103 -6.91 4.34 -4.31
CA ALA A 103 -5.58 3.78 -4.48
C ALA A 103 -5.18 2.82 -3.36
N ALA A 104 -5.43 3.21 -2.10
CA ALA A 104 -5.19 2.36 -0.93
C ALA A 104 -5.99 1.05 -1.02
N SER A 105 -7.25 1.15 -1.45
CA SER A 105 -8.13 0.00 -1.63
C SER A 105 -7.60 -0.95 -2.72
N VAL A 106 -7.16 -0.41 -3.85
CA VAL A 106 -6.57 -1.21 -4.94
C VAL A 106 -5.27 -1.89 -4.48
N SER A 107 -4.39 -1.17 -3.79
CA SER A 107 -3.16 -1.75 -3.21
C SER A 107 -3.42 -2.86 -2.21
N LEU A 108 -4.45 -2.69 -1.37
CA LEU A 108 -4.86 -3.73 -0.43
C LEU A 108 -5.35 -4.99 -1.16
N ILE A 109 -6.14 -4.82 -2.23
CA ILE A 109 -6.60 -5.96 -3.07
C ILE A 109 -5.40 -6.69 -3.67
N ILE A 110 -4.40 -5.97 -4.18
CA ILE A 110 -3.17 -6.57 -4.73
C ILE A 110 -2.42 -7.38 -3.65
N ALA A 111 -2.23 -6.82 -2.47
CA ALA A 111 -1.57 -7.51 -1.35
C ALA A 111 -2.33 -8.77 -0.91
N VAL A 112 -3.66 -8.71 -0.87
CA VAL A 112 -4.51 -9.86 -0.52
C VAL A 112 -4.43 -10.96 -1.59
N ILE A 113 -4.44 -10.59 -2.87
CA ILE A 113 -4.27 -11.55 -3.98
C ILE A 113 -2.89 -12.24 -3.87
N ASP A 114 -1.82 -11.48 -3.64
CA ASP A 114 -0.48 -12.05 -3.47
C ASP A 114 -0.41 -13.02 -2.28
N TYR A 115 -1.02 -12.67 -1.15
CA TYR A 115 -1.12 -13.57 0.01
C TYR A 115 -1.76 -14.92 -0.35
N PHE A 116 -2.86 -14.92 -1.09
CA PHE A 116 -3.52 -16.15 -1.50
C PHE A 116 -2.69 -16.98 -2.50
N ILE A 117 -1.97 -16.33 -3.42
CA ILE A 117 -1.06 -17.01 -4.35
C ILE A 117 0.08 -17.67 -3.59
N PHE A 118 0.75 -16.92 -2.72
CA PHE A 118 1.88 -17.42 -1.95
C PHE A 118 1.49 -18.58 -1.04
N ARG A 119 0.35 -18.47 -0.34
CA ARG A 119 -0.14 -19.54 0.54
C ARG A 119 -0.33 -20.86 -0.22
N LYS A 120 -0.89 -20.82 -1.43
CA LYS A 120 -1.07 -22.01 -2.28
C LYS A 120 0.26 -22.62 -2.71
N GLU A 121 1.26 -21.80 -3.02
CA GLU A 121 2.60 -22.30 -3.37
C GLU A 121 3.29 -22.98 -2.18
N THR A 122 3.16 -22.42 -0.97
CA THR A 122 3.74 -23.00 0.24
C THR A 122 3.04 -24.31 0.61
N GLU A 123 1.70 -24.39 0.50
CA GLU A 123 0.96 -25.64 0.70
C GLU A 123 1.38 -26.72 -0.31
N LYS A 124 1.55 -26.36 -1.59
CA LYS A 124 2.02 -27.29 -2.63
C LYS A 124 3.44 -27.82 -2.36
N LYS A 125 4.35 -26.98 -1.86
CA LYS A 125 5.72 -27.38 -1.53
C LYS A 125 5.81 -28.25 -0.26
N ARG A 126 4.86 -28.09 0.67
CA ARG A 126 4.76 -28.88 1.91
C ARG A 126 4.16 -30.27 1.72
N LEU A 127 3.48 -30.51 0.60
CA LEU A 127 3.03 -31.83 0.19
C LEU A 127 4.17 -32.44 -0.66
N PRO A 128 5.13 -33.19 -0.06
CA PRO A 128 6.04 -33.98 -0.87
C PRO A 128 5.19 -34.92 -1.72
N GLU A 129 5.67 -35.12 -2.95
CA GLU A 129 5.31 -36.19 -3.86
C GLU A 129 4.98 -37.47 -3.06
N SER A 130 3.70 -37.66 -2.72
CA SER A 130 3.21 -38.94 -2.23
C SER A 130 3.21 -39.84 -3.47
N SER A 131 4.37 -40.43 -3.72
CA SER A 131 4.65 -41.37 -4.80
C SER A 131 3.55 -42.43 -4.88
N PRO A 132 2.96 -42.69 -6.06
CA PRO A 132 2.70 -44.05 -6.47
C PRO A 132 3.98 -44.76 -6.91
#